data_AF-A0AAQ4DW46-F1
#
_entry.id   AF-A0AAQ4DW46-F1
#
_cell.length_a   1.000
_cell.length_b   1.000
_cell.length_c   1.000
_cell.angle_alpha   90.00
_cell.angle_beta   90.00
_cell.angle_gamma   90.00
#
_symmetry.space_group_name_H-M   'P 1'
#
loop_
_entity.id
_entity.type
_entity.pdbx_description
1 polymer ?
#
loop_
_entity_poly.entity_id
_entity_poly.type
_entity_poly.pdbx_seq_one_letter_code
_entity_poly.pdbx_strand_id
1 'polypeptide(L)'
;MREPRRSSRCSKCRYYCRAGTTSLMSHFGLCSLVVGYCVMGAFLFEFLEASNERNKRLEMMLWRSNLADALWQLTADAPLLDQANWTGEAVARLRRFEVTLVQAVRKEGYDGKEDAQLQWSFTGALLYSIIVITTIGYGNIAPKTPQGKVVTILYAIVGIPLMLLCLSNIGDAMAQSFKFSYRYICCSICHRKAVQR
;
A
#
# COMPACT_ATOMS: atom_id res chain seq x y z
N MET A 1 -46.66 -25.26 -43.36
CA MET A 1 -45.95 -24.11 -42.76
C MET A 1 -46.00 -24.26 -41.24
N ARG A 2 -44.87 -24.48 -40.56
CA ARG A 2 -44.81 -24.50 -39.09
C ARG A 2 -44.42 -23.12 -38.60
N GLU A 3 -45.28 -22.50 -37.79
CA GLU A 3 -44.98 -21.24 -37.10
C GLU A 3 -43.72 -21.36 -36.23
N PRO A 4 -42.82 -20.36 -36.21
CA PRO A 4 -41.72 -20.33 -35.26
C PRO A 4 -42.25 -20.01 -33.86
N ARG A 5 -42.02 -20.92 -32.91
CA ARG A 5 -42.37 -20.74 -31.48
C ARG A 5 -41.78 -19.43 -30.93
N ARG A 6 -42.64 -18.50 -30.51
CA ARG A 6 -42.27 -17.30 -29.74
C ARG A 6 -41.65 -17.71 -28.40
N SER A 7 -40.32 -17.70 -28.29
CA SER A 7 -39.66 -17.85 -26.99
C SER A 7 -39.96 -16.64 -26.12
N SER A 8 -40.63 -16.84 -24.98
CA SER A 8 -40.92 -15.78 -24.00
C SER A 8 -39.66 -15.00 -23.60
N ARG A 9 -39.74 -13.67 -23.57
CA ARG A 9 -38.64 -12.77 -23.12
C ARG A 9 -38.13 -13.14 -21.72
N CYS A 10 -38.98 -13.78 -20.91
CA CYS A 10 -38.70 -14.18 -19.53
C CYS A 10 -37.72 -15.36 -19.42
N SER A 11 -37.72 -16.31 -20.36
CA SER A 11 -36.77 -17.44 -20.35
C SER A 11 -35.36 -17.02 -20.79
N LYS A 12 -35.27 -16.08 -21.74
CA LYS A 12 -34.01 -15.43 -22.10
C LYS A 12 -33.46 -14.60 -20.94
N CYS A 13 -34.30 -13.83 -20.24
CA CYS A 13 -33.90 -13.08 -19.05
C CYS A 13 -33.35 -14.00 -17.94
N ARG A 14 -34.01 -15.12 -17.65
CA ARG A 14 -33.54 -16.10 -16.64
C ARG A 14 -32.23 -16.80 -17.04
N TYR A 15 -32.04 -17.09 -18.33
CA TYR A 15 -30.77 -17.63 -18.85
C TYR A 15 -29.63 -16.60 -18.79
N TYR A 16 -29.85 -15.36 -19.23
CA TYR A 16 -28.84 -14.29 -19.16
C TYR A 16 -28.54 -13.85 -17.72
N CYS A 17 -29.53 -13.84 -16.81
CA CYS A 17 -29.31 -13.62 -15.38
C CYS A 17 -28.52 -14.77 -14.75
N ARG A 18 -28.82 -16.03 -15.09
CA ARG A 18 -28.09 -17.19 -14.57
C ARG A 18 -26.67 -17.29 -15.13
N ALA A 19 -26.47 -16.96 -16.41
CA ALA A 19 -25.14 -16.85 -17.02
C ALA A 19 -24.36 -15.64 -16.44
N GLY A 20 -25.05 -14.52 -16.20
CA GLY A 20 -24.50 -13.34 -15.54
C GLY A 20 -24.06 -13.63 -14.10
N THR A 21 -24.86 -14.35 -13.31
CA THR A 21 -24.47 -14.75 -11.94
C THR A 21 -23.26 -15.67 -11.91
N THR A 22 -23.14 -16.61 -12.86
CA THR A 22 -21.96 -17.50 -12.92
C THR A 22 -20.70 -16.74 -13.35
N SER A 23 -20.82 -15.80 -14.30
CA SER A 23 -19.70 -14.93 -14.71
C SER A 23 -19.28 -13.97 -13.60
N LEU A 24 -20.25 -13.39 -12.88
CA LEU A 24 -20.00 -12.53 -11.72
C LEU A 24 -19.27 -13.27 -10.61
N MET A 25 -19.65 -14.53 -10.29
CA MET A 25 -18.94 -15.35 -9.30
C MET A 25 -17.46 -15.57 -9.64
N SER A 26 -17.09 -15.73 -10.91
CA SER A 26 -15.67 -15.84 -11.31
C SER A 26 -14.91 -14.51 -11.19
N HIS A 27 -15.54 -13.37 -11.47
CA HIS A 27 -14.91 -12.05 -11.29
C HIS A 27 -14.69 -11.74 -9.80
N PHE A 28 -15.70 -11.97 -8.95
CA PHE A 28 -15.58 -11.76 -7.51
C PHE A 28 -14.59 -12.71 -6.86
N GLY A 29 -14.44 -13.94 -7.36
CA GLY A 29 -13.47 -14.91 -6.86
C GLY A 29 -12.01 -14.50 -7.07
N LEU A 30 -11.68 -13.92 -8.24
CA LEU A 30 -10.32 -13.45 -8.49
C LEU A 30 -9.98 -12.18 -7.69
N CYS A 31 -10.94 -11.26 -7.57
CA CYS A 31 -10.79 -10.08 -6.73
C CYS A 31 -10.63 -10.45 -5.25
N SER A 32 -11.42 -11.39 -4.74
CA SER A 32 -11.29 -11.84 -3.35
C SER A 32 -9.97 -12.57 -3.10
N LEU A 33 -9.47 -13.35 -4.06
CA LEU A 33 -8.15 -13.97 -3.99
C LEU A 33 -7.04 -12.93 -3.88
N VAL A 34 -7.08 -11.88 -4.70
CA VAL A 34 -6.14 -10.75 -4.63
C VAL A 34 -6.21 -10.06 -3.27
N VAL A 35 -7.41 -9.76 -2.78
CA VAL A 35 -7.58 -9.11 -1.47
C VAL A 35 -7.02 -9.98 -0.36
N GLY A 36 -7.29 -11.29 -0.38
CA GLY A 36 -6.71 -12.25 0.55
C GLY A 36 -5.18 -12.29 0.46
N TYR A 37 -4.62 -12.23 -0.75
CA TYR A 37 -3.18 -12.17 -0.97
C TYR A 37 -2.55 -10.91 -0.36
N CYS A 38 -3.19 -9.74 -0.52
CA CYS A 38 -2.76 -8.49 0.11
C CYS A 38 -2.78 -8.56 1.64
N VAL A 39 -3.83 -9.14 2.22
CA VAL A 39 -3.97 -9.28 3.68
C VAL A 39 -2.91 -10.23 4.23
N MET A 40 -2.65 -11.35 3.54
CA MET A 40 -1.55 -12.25 3.88
C MET A 40 -0.19 -11.55 3.79
N GLY A 41 0.03 -10.76 2.74
CA GLY A 41 1.22 -9.92 2.60
C GLY A 41 1.37 -8.93 3.75
N ALA A 42 0.27 -8.30 4.20
CA ALA A 42 0.27 -7.36 5.32
C ALA A 42 0.81 -8.01 6.60
N PHE A 43 0.27 -9.17 6.98
CA PHE A 43 0.76 -9.91 8.14
C PHE A 43 2.22 -10.33 7.99
N LEU A 44 2.62 -10.77 6.80
CA LEU A 44 3.98 -11.21 6.52
C LEU A 44 4.99 -10.07 6.68
N PHE A 45 4.75 -8.92 6.06
CA PHE A 45 5.68 -7.78 6.12
C PHE A 45 5.66 -7.07 7.47
N GLU A 46 4.50 -6.96 8.12
CA GLU A 46 4.42 -6.47 9.50
C GLU A 46 5.26 -7.35 10.43
N PHE A 47 5.13 -8.68 10.34
CA PHE A 47 5.92 -9.59 11.15
C PHE A 47 7.43 -9.46 10.91
N LEU A 48 7.84 -9.31 9.65
CA LEU A 48 9.25 -9.25 9.27
C LEU A 48 9.93 -7.92 9.64
N GLU A 49 9.25 -6.79 9.47
CA GLU A 49 9.88 -5.46 9.55
C GLU A 49 9.51 -4.67 10.81
N ALA A 50 8.36 -4.95 11.46
CA ALA A 50 7.92 -4.14 12.61
C ALA A 50 8.88 -4.20 13.81
N SER A 51 9.52 -5.36 14.05
CA SER A 51 10.51 -5.48 15.12
C SER A 51 11.77 -4.66 14.82
N ASN A 52 12.25 -4.69 13.58
CA ASN A 52 13.41 -3.92 13.16
C ASN A 52 13.15 -2.42 13.24
N GLU A 53 11.99 -1.95 12.77
CA GLU A 53 11.59 -0.55 12.87
C GLU A 53 11.52 -0.08 14.33
N ARG A 54 10.90 -0.88 15.20
CA ARG A 54 10.79 -0.54 16.63
C ARG A 54 12.17 -0.41 17.28
N ASN A 55 13.07 -1.35 17.02
CA ASN A 55 14.43 -1.31 17.57
C ASN A 55 15.19 -0.07 17.08
N LYS A 56 15.10 0.27 15.79
CA LYS A 56 15.74 1.47 15.23
C LYS A 56 15.17 2.76 15.79
N ARG A 57 13.86 2.83 15.99
CA ARG A 57 13.23 3.98 16.64
C ARG A 57 13.70 4.13 18.09
N LEU A 58 13.79 3.04 18.85
CA LEU A 58 14.30 3.05 20.23
C LEU A 58 15.79 3.47 20.29
N GLU A 59 16.64 2.93 19.41
CA GLU A 59 18.04 3.33 19.29
C GLU A 59 18.16 4.84 19.07
N MET A 60 17.42 5.39 18.10
CA MET A 60 17.46 6.83 17.79
C MET A 60 16.96 7.70 18.95
N MET A 61 15.94 7.26 19.69
CA MET A 61 15.48 7.95 20.91
C MET A 61 16.56 7.97 21.99
N LEU A 62 17.24 6.85 22.23
CA LEU A 62 18.33 6.76 23.20
C LEU A 62 19.51 7.64 22.82
N TRP A 63 19.92 7.62 21.54
CA TRP A 63 20.98 8.49 21.03
C TRP A 63 20.66 9.98 21.23
N ARG A 64 19.40 10.37 21.01
CA ARG A 64 18.94 11.74 21.25
C ARG A 64 18.99 12.11 22.74
N SER A 65 18.55 11.21 23.63
CA SER A 65 18.63 11.42 25.09
C SER A 65 20.09 11.56 25.54
N ASN A 66 20.95 10.63 25.12
CA ASN A 66 22.37 10.64 25.46
C ASN A 66 23.07 11.91 24.97
N LEU A 67 22.71 12.42 23.78
CA LEU A 67 23.22 13.71 23.30
C LEU A 67 22.76 14.85 24.20
N ALA A 68 21.48 14.90 24.58
CA ALA A 68 20.95 15.93 25.46
C ALA A 68 21.65 15.91 26.83
N ASP A 69 21.82 14.72 27.42
CA ASP A 69 22.54 14.53 28.69
C ASP A 69 24.01 14.93 28.57
N ALA A 70 24.67 14.57 27.47
CA ALA A 70 26.06 14.94 27.23
C ALA A 70 26.23 16.45 27.04
N LEU A 71 25.29 17.13 26.40
CA LEU A 71 25.30 18.59 26.28
C LEU A 71 25.00 19.26 27.61
N TRP A 72 24.08 18.71 28.40
CA TRP A 72 23.77 19.19 29.74
C TRP A 72 24.97 19.06 30.69
N GLN A 73 25.64 17.91 30.70
CA GLN A 73 26.86 17.70 31.49
C GLN A 73 27.97 18.66 31.07
N LEU A 74 28.13 18.91 29.77
CA LEU A 74 29.09 19.91 29.27
C LEU A 74 28.84 21.30 29.88
N THR A 75 27.57 21.68 30.07
CA THR A 75 27.22 22.94 30.74
C THR A 75 27.32 22.88 32.26
N ALA A 76 26.94 21.77 32.87
CA ALA A 76 26.80 21.63 34.32
C ALA A 76 28.15 21.47 35.03
N ASP A 77 29.10 20.77 34.41
CA ASP A 77 30.42 20.49 34.99
C ASP A 77 31.44 21.61 34.72
N ALA A 78 31.05 22.64 33.97
CA ALA A 78 31.93 23.75 33.60
C ALA A 78 32.04 24.78 34.73
N PRO A 79 33.23 24.98 35.35
CA PRO A 79 33.40 26.00 36.41
C PRO A 79 33.34 27.43 35.87
N LEU A 80 33.65 27.64 34.59
CA LEU A 80 33.45 28.90 33.86
C LEU A 80 33.05 28.56 32.42
N LEU A 81 31.89 29.04 31.98
CA LEU A 81 31.38 28.83 30.62
C LEU A 81 32.08 29.77 29.64
N ASP A 82 33.19 29.32 29.06
CA ASP A 82 33.82 30.00 27.92
C ASP A 82 33.10 29.64 26.61
N GLN A 83 32.61 30.66 25.91
CA GLN A 83 31.82 30.49 24.70
C GLN A 83 32.61 29.78 23.59
N ALA A 84 33.89 30.09 23.39
CA ALA A 84 34.67 29.52 22.29
C ALA A 84 34.92 28.01 22.49
N ASN A 85 35.36 27.61 23.69
CA ASN A 85 35.59 26.20 24.01
C ASN A 85 34.29 25.39 24.10
N TRP A 86 33.24 25.96 24.72
CA TRP A 86 31.96 25.28 24.84
C TRP A 86 31.31 25.05 23.48
N THR A 87 31.28 26.07 22.61
CA THR A 87 30.69 25.95 21.28
C THR A 87 31.46 24.94 20.42
N GLY A 88 32.79 24.89 20.50
CA GLY A 88 33.60 23.89 19.80
C GLY A 88 33.23 22.45 20.18
N GLU A 89 33.15 22.15 21.47
CA GLU A 89 32.84 20.79 21.96
C GLU A 89 31.37 20.41 21.73
N ALA A 90 30.44 21.35 21.94
CA ALA A 90 29.02 21.13 21.65
C ALA A 90 28.81 20.81 20.16
N VAL A 91 29.40 21.59 19.25
CA VAL A 91 29.35 21.35 17.80
C VAL A 91 29.97 20.00 17.45
N ALA A 92 31.07 19.60 18.07
CA ALA A 92 31.68 18.30 17.82
C ALA A 92 30.75 17.14 18.19
N ARG A 93 30.04 17.22 19.32
CA ARG A 93 29.06 16.20 19.75
C ARG A 93 27.81 16.18 18.86
N LEU A 94 27.28 17.35 18.52
CA LEU A 94 26.17 17.50 17.57
C LEU A 94 26.50 16.90 16.20
N ARG A 95 27.71 17.15 15.68
CA ARG A 95 28.14 16.62 14.38
C ARG A 95 28.21 15.09 14.37
N ARG A 96 28.62 14.44 15.46
CA ARG A 96 28.61 12.97 15.55
C ARG A 96 27.18 12.41 15.51
N PHE A 97 26.27 13.05 16.23
CA PHE A 97 24.86 12.67 16.20
C PHE A 97 24.26 12.90 14.81
N GLU A 98 24.55 14.03 14.18
CA GLU A 98 24.08 14.38 12.83
C GLU A 98 24.46 13.30 11.81
N VAL A 99 25.73 12.87 11.80
CA VAL A 99 26.19 11.80 10.89
C VAL A 99 25.40 10.50 11.12
N THR A 100 25.18 10.14 12.38
CA THR A 100 24.42 8.94 12.76
C THR A 100 22.95 9.04 12.33
N LEU A 101 22.33 10.21 12.56
CA LEU A 101 20.95 10.50 12.16
C LEU A 101 20.79 10.46 10.65
N VAL A 102 21.68 11.11 9.88
CA VAL A 102 21.64 11.09 8.42
C VAL A 102 21.77 9.67 7.88
N GLN A 103 22.63 8.86 8.49
CA GLN A 103 22.77 7.45 8.13
C GLN A 103 21.49 6.66 8.43
N ALA A 104 20.89 6.83 9.61
CA ALA A 104 19.64 6.17 9.99
C ALA A 104 18.49 6.54 9.05
N VAL A 105 18.35 7.81 8.69
CA VAL A 105 17.31 8.30 7.76
C VAL A 105 17.53 7.72 6.36
N ARG A 106 18.76 7.81 5.83
CA ARG A 106 19.03 7.41 4.44
C ARG A 106 19.06 5.90 4.22
N LYS A 107 19.68 5.14 5.13
CA LYS A 107 19.92 3.71 4.93
C LYS A 107 18.91 2.85 5.69
N GLU A 108 18.58 3.23 6.91
CA GLU A 108 17.80 2.40 7.83
C GLU A 108 16.30 2.74 7.83
N GLY A 109 15.90 3.79 7.12
CA GLY A 109 14.48 4.16 6.96
C GLY A 109 13.87 4.82 8.19
N TYR A 110 14.70 5.44 9.05
CA TYR A 110 14.19 6.23 10.16
C TYR A 110 13.44 7.46 9.64
N ASP A 111 12.18 7.63 10.04
CA ASP A 111 11.30 8.68 9.52
C ASP A 111 11.25 9.95 10.36
N GLY A 112 11.98 9.98 11.49
CA GLY A 112 12.08 11.16 12.36
C GLY A 112 10.78 11.52 13.10
N LYS A 113 9.72 10.71 12.96
CA LYS A 113 8.45 10.95 13.66
C LYS A 113 8.52 10.39 15.07
N GLU A 114 8.16 11.23 16.03
CA GLU A 114 8.06 10.86 17.45
C GLU A 114 6.72 10.19 17.79
N ASP A 115 5.82 10.10 16.81
CA ASP A 115 4.50 9.49 16.95
C ASP A 115 4.61 8.00 17.29
N ALA A 116 3.70 7.51 18.13
CA ALA A 116 3.65 6.10 18.53
C ALA A 116 3.35 5.14 17.36
N GLN A 117 2.89 5.65 16.21
CA GLN A 117 2.54 4.83 15.05
C GLN A 117 3.79 4.41 14.26
N LEU A 118 3.94 3.10 14.09
CA LEU A 118 4.97 2.50 13.23
C LEU A 118 4.50 2.51 11.77
N GLN A 119 5.42 2.72 10.84
CA GLN A 119 5.19 2.60 9.40
C GLN A 119 4.81 1.16 9.03
N TRP A 120 5.46 0.18 9.65
CA TRP A 120 5.13 -1.25 9.56
C TRP A 120 4.06 -1.66 10.57
N SER A 121 2.99 -0.88 10.64
CA SER A 121 1.71 -1.34 11.21
C SER A 121 0.93 -2.14 10.16
N PHE A 122 -0.06 -2.94 10.57
CA PHE A 122 -0.93 -3.68 9.64
C PHE A 122 -1.39 -2.85 8.43
N THR A 123 -1.89 -1.62 8.66
CA THR A 123 -2.35 -0.73 7.59
C THR A 123 -1.21 -0.32 6.65
N GLY A 124 -0.04 0.01 7.18
CA GLY A 124 1.13 0.36 6.37
C GLY A 124 1.68 -0.83 5.59
N ALA A 125 1.71 -2.01 6.19
CA ALA A 125 2.11 -3.26 5.55
C ALA A 125 1.10 -3.71 4.47
N LEU A 126 -0.19 -3.47 4.69
CA LEU A 126 -1.24 -3.70 3.69
C LEU A 126 -1.08 -2.77 2.50
N LEU A 127 -0.87 -1.48 2.76
CA LEU A 127 -0.58 -0.50 1.70
C LEU A 127 0.68 -0.91 0.93
N TYR A 128 1.75 -1.29 1.63
CA TYR A 128 2.97 -1.80 1.02
C TYR A 128 2.71 -3.02 0.11
N SER A 129 1.94 -3.99 0.60
CA SER A 129 1.56 -5.19 -0.16
C SER A 129 0.82 -4.84 -1.44
N ILE A 130 -0.10 -3.87 -1.39
CA ILE A 130 -0.85 -3.37 -2.55
C ILE A 130 0.07 -2.66 -3.55
N ILE A 131 0.93 -1.74 -3.11
CA ILE A 131 1.80 -0.97 -4.02
C ILE A 131 2.85 -1.85 -4.72
N VAL A 132 3.27 -2.95 -4.09
CA VAL A 132 4.20 -3.92 -4.68
C VAL A 132 3.52 -4.66 -5.82
N ILE A 133 2.34 -5.24 -5.59
CA ILE A 133 1.66 -6.04 -6.61
C ILE A 133 1.04 -5.19 -7.72
N THR A 134 0.67 -3.94 -7.41
CA THR A 134 0.22 -2.96 -8.42
C THR A 134 1.38 -2.28 -9.15
N THR A 135 2.63 -2.56 -8.76
CA THR A 135 3.85 -1.99 -9.36
C THR A 135 3.93 -0.46 -9.30
N ILE A 136 3.19 0.19 -8.38
CA ILE A 136 3.22 1.65 -8.20
C ILE A 136 4.56 2.08 -7.60
N GLY A 137 4.98 1.43 -6.51
CA GLY A 137 6.30 1.62 -5.92
C GLY A 137 6.65 3.04 -5.44
N TYR A 138 5.82 3.66 -4.59
CA TYR A 138 6.09 5.01 -4.04
C TYR A 138 7.45 5.16 -3.34
N GLY A 139 7.99 4.08 -2.78
CA GLY A 139 9.30 4.08 -2.11
C GLY A 139 9.33 4.75 -0.73
N ASN A 140 8.18 5.20 -0.22
CA ASN A 140 8.05 5.77 1.12
C ASN A 140 8.24 4.73 2.23
N ILE A 141 7.74 3.51 2.03
CA ILE A 141 7.90 2.37 2.94
C ILE A 141 8.52 1.24 2.12
N ALA A 142 9.64 0.69 2.59
CA ALA A 142 10.34 -0.40 1.93
C ALA A 142 11.14 -1.23 2.95
N PRO A 143 11.18 -2.57 2.81
CA PRO A 143 11.80 -3.46 3.76
C PRO A 143 13.31 -3.19 3.83
N LYS A 144 13.81 -3.07 5.05
CA LYS A 144 15.22 -2.78 5.31
C LYS A 144 15.98 -4.05 5.66
N THR A 145 15.29 -5.05 6.21
CA THR A 145 15.90 -6.34 6.53
C THR A 145 16.26 -7.10 5.24
N PRO A 146 17.35 -7.89 5.25
CA PRO A 146 17.70 -8.72 4.10
C PRO A 146 16.62 -9.75 3.80
N GLN A 147 15.98 -10.29 4.85
CA GLN A 147 14.88 -11.25 4.73
C GLN A 147 13.65 -10.60 4.08
N GLY A 148 13.24 -9.41 4.53
CA GLY A 148 12.13 -8.67 3.96
C GLY A 148 12.33 -8.37 2.48
N LYS A 149 13.56 -8.02 2.06
CA LYS A 149 13.90 -7.80 0.64
C LYS A 149 13.73 -9.06 -0.21
N VAL A 150 14.24 -10.20 0.26
CA VAL A 150 14.09 -11.49 -0.46
C VAL A 150 12.61 -11.88 -0.55
N VAL A 151 11.88 -11.74 0.55
CA VAL A 151 10.44 -12.03 0.61
C VAL A 151 9.66 -11.13 -0.35
N THR A 152 9.98 -9.84 -0.43
CA THR A 152 9.36 -8.92 -1.41
C THR A 152 9.56 -9.39 -2.84
N ILE A 153 10.76 -9.86 -3.20
CA ILE A 153 11.03 -10.35 -4.56
C ILE A 153 10.14 -11.56 -4.86
N LEU A 154 10.09 -12.54 -3.96
CA LEU A 154 9.24 -13.73 -4.12
C LEU A 154 7.75 -13.36 -4.17
N TYR A 155 7.32 -12.45 -3.31
CA TYR A 155 5.95 -11.96 -3.25
C TYR A 155 5.54 -11.21 -4.54
N ALA A 156 6.46 -10.45 -5.14
CA ALA A 156 6.21 -9.74 -6.40
C ALA A 156 6.09 -10.70 -7.59
N ILE A 157 6.91 -11.76 -7.64
CA ILE A 157 6.87 -12.76 -8.73
C ILE A 157 5.49 -13.41 -8.86
N VAL A 158 4.83 -13.70 -7.73
CA VAL A 158 3.49 -14.30 -7.72
C VAL A 158 2.40 -13.23 -7.80
N GLY A 159 2.58 -12.12 -7.08
CA GLY A 159 1.57 -11.08 -6.94
C GLY A 159 1.32 -10.27 -8.22
N ILE A 160 2.36 -9.96 -8.99
CA ILE A 160 2.22 -9.13 -10.20
C ILE A 160 1.37 -9.85 -11.28
N PRO A 161 1.64 -11.12 -11.66
CA PRO A 161 0.77 -11.85 -12.59
C PRO A 161 -0.67 -11.97 -12.08
N LEU A 162 -0.86 -12.22 -10.78
CA LEU A 162 -2.18 -12.32 -10.17
C LEU A 162 -2.96 -10.99 -10.30
N MET A 163 -2.28 -9.86 -10.07
CA MET A 163 -2.88 -8.53 -10.25
C MET A 163 -3.20 -8.21 -11.71
N LEU A 164 -2.34 -8.60 -12.66
CA LEU A 164 -2.60 -8.39 -14.08
C LEU A 164 -3.85 -9.16 -14.54
N LEU A 165 -4.02 -10.41 -14.09
CA LEU A 165 -5.23 -11.20 -14.35
C LEU A 165 -6.47 -10.52 -13.74
N CYS A 166 -6.37 -10.05 -12.50
CA CYS A 166 -7.45 -9.33 -11.83
C CYS A 166 -7.84 -8.06 -12.60
N LEU A 167 -6.84 -7.28 -13.03
CA LEU A 167 -7.06 -6.05 -13.78
C LEU A 167 -7.70 -6.30 -15.15
N SER A 168 -7.29 -7.36 -15.85
CA SER A 168 -7.92 -7.79 -17.11
C SER A 168 -9.40 -8.11 -16.90
N ASN A 169 -9.71 -8.90 -15.87
CA ASN A 169 -11.08 -9.29 -15.53
C ASN A 169 -11.96 -8.08 -15.15
N ILE A 170 -11.41 -7.15 -14.37
CA ILE A 170 -12.11 -5.90 -14.01
C ILE A 170 -12.33 -5.04 -15.26
N GLY A 171 -11.32 -4.93 -16.14
CA GLY A 171 -11.40 -4.19 -17.40
C GLY A 171 -12.51 -4.70 -18.30
N ASP A 172 -12.63 -6.03 -18.46
CA ASP A 172 -13.71 -6.65 -19.24
C ASP A 172 -15.10 -6.38 -18.64
N ALA A 173 -15.22 -6.50 -17.32
CA ALA A 173 -16.47 -6.22 -16.60
C ALA A 173 -16.88 -4.74 -16.76
N MET A 174 -15.93 -3.81 -16.65
CA MET A 174 -16.15 -2.38 -16.87
C MET A 174 -16.56 -2.10 -18.32
N ALA A 175 -15.89 -2.71 -19.30
CA ALA A 175 -16.21 -2.53 -20.71
C ALA A 175 -17.62 -3.06 -21.07
N GLN A 176 -18.02 -4.21 -20.52
CA GLN A 176 -19.38 -4.74 -20.68
C GLN A 176 -20.42 -3.83 -20.04
N SER A 177 -20.13 -3.33 -18.84
CA SER A 177 -20.99 -2.37 -18.13
C SER A 177 -21.18 -1.11 -18.98
N PHE A 178 -20.11 -0.51 -19.51
CA PHE A 178 -20.20 0.67 -20.37
C PHE A 178 -21.00 0.41 -21.65
N LYS A 179 -20.81 -0.74 -22.32
CA LYS A 179 -21.59 -1.12 -23.51
C LYS A 179 -23.09 -1.24 -23.19
N PHE A 180 -23.41 -1.85 -22.04
CA PHE A 180 -24.79 -1.98 -21.57
C PHE A 180 -25.41 -0.62 -21.26
N SER A 181 -24.70 0.23 -20.52
CA SER A 181 -25.11 1.60 -20.19
C SER A 181 -25.34 2.44 -21.45
N TYR A 182 -24.40 2.42 -22.39
CA TYR A 182 -24.51 3.15 -23.66
C TYR A 182 -25.74 2.68 -24.46
N ARG A 183 -25.93 1.36 -24.60
CA ARG A 183 -27.10 0.81 -25.29
C ARG A 183 -28.41 1.19 -24.60
N TYR A 184 -28.47 1.15 -23.27
CA TYR A 184 -29.65 1.54 -22.51
C TYR A 184 -29.99 3.01 -22.72
N ILE A 185 -29.00 3.90 -22.67
CA ILE A 185 -29.16 5.35 -22.90
C ILE A 185 -29.58 5.64 -24.35
N CYS A 186 -28.91 5.07 -25.36
CA CYS A 186 -29.29 5.28 -26.75
C CYS A 186 -30.67 4.70 -27.10
N CYS A 187 -31.03 3.51 -26.60
CA CYS A 187 -32.37 2.96 -26.81
C CYS A 187 -33.45 3.79 -26.12
N SER A 188 -33.21 4.31 -24.91
CA SER A 188 -34.18 5.15 -24.20
C SER A 188 -34.35 6.52 -24.87
N ILE A 189 -33.30 7.09 -25.43
CA ILE A 189 -33.37 8.33 -26.24
C ILE A 189 -34.11 8.08 -27.58
N CYS A 190 -33.79 7.01 -28.30
CA CYS A 190 -34.49 6.66 -29.55
C CYS A 190 -35.97 6.34 -29.33
N HIS A 191 -36.30 5.66 -28.23
CA HIS A 191 -37.69 5.38 -27.85
C HIS A 191 -38.45 6.67 -27.48
N ARG A 192 -37.82 7.61 -26.74
CA ARG A 192 -38.42 8.93 -26.48
C ARG A 192 -38.72 9.71 -27.76
N LYS A 193 -37.79 9.71 -28.73
CA LYS A 193 -38.00 10.37 -30.03
C LYS A 193 -39.10 9.72 -30.88
N ALA A 194 -39.31 8.41 -30.77
CA ALA A 194 -40.34 7.69 -31.51
C ALA A 194 -41.76 7.88 -30.94
N VAL A 195 -41.89 8.14 -29.63
CA VAL A 195 -43.18 8.37 -28.95
C VAL A 195 -43.67 9.82 -29.08
N GLN A 196 -42.77 10.78 -29.37
CA GLN A 196 -43.12 12.20 -29.55
C GLN A 196 -43.45 12.59 -31.01
N ARG A 197 -43.45 11.65 -31.95
CA ARG A 197 -43.95 11.83 -33.33
C ARG A 197 -45.29 11.13 -33.48
#